data_AF-A0A2N2J5Q0-F1
#
_entry.id   AF-A0A2N2J5Q0-F1
#
_cell.length_a   1.000
_cell.length_b   1.000
_cell.length_c   1.000
_cell.angle_alpha   90.00
_cell.angle_beta   90.00
_cell.angle_gamma   90.00
#
_symmetry.space_group_name_H-M   'P 1'
#
loop_
_entity.id
_entity.type
_entity.pdbx_description
1 polymer ?
#
loop_
_entity_poly.entity_id
_entity_poly.type
_entity_poly.pdbx_seq_one_letter_code
_entity_poly.pdbx_strand_id
1 'polypeptide(L)'
;MVKKMHKNVSKQEEQEKIHYALPVKRALGRILIDGAFIDSKALDAALTEQMRTNKLLGDILLDIGAIDRVELDAVLMVQRDFSTIEDAVHTAAGVRRMLGELLMSARRITQSQLNTALDEQKKSGEKLGEVLVRLGFLNQRELDITLSFQSRLGEGRGPSCLSLGELLVSAGYITLEHLNDALYRQRGSNKKLGEVLVEAGHAQQNHIEHGLRIQEKLVAAALIAALSLAPVSEATATQSSTQAMSTQIQVTARVLARASMQVLRQPAELVVTDADIRRGYLDVNAGSLVEIKNNSRAGIFMTFETRGLPFKEALVSGIGREVSLGPNGGIITHHITGTSIVALNYRFIFDKSSQAGTYAWPLLLSVSPVE
;
A
#
# COMPACT_ATOMS: atom_id res chain seq x y z
N MET A 1 47.60 -37.12 -9.20
CA MET A 1 46.36 -37.13 -10.00
C MET A 1 45.22 -37.52 -9.07
N VAL A 2 44.22 -36.64 -8.93
CA VAL A 2 42.87 -36.83 -8.31
C VAL A 2 42.84 -37.23 -6.80
N LYS A 3 42.65 -36.34 -5.82
CA LYS A 3 41.55 -35.41 -5.44
C LYS A 3 40.42 -36.08 -4.62
N LYS A 4 40.45 -35.72 -3.32
CA LYS A 4 39.47 -35.82 -2.22
C LYS A 4 38.03 -36.26 -2.57
N MET A 5 37.53 -37.23 -1.82
CA MET A 5 36.09 -37.45 -1.59
C MET A 5 35.85 -37.42 -0.07
N HIS A 6 35.51 -36.24 0.46
CA HIS A 6 34.99 -36.09 1.82
C HIS A 6 33.48 -36.34 1.78
N LYS A 7 33.03 -37.40 2.45
CA LYS A 7 31.63 -37.56 2.86
C LYS A 7 31.59 -37.10 4.32
N ASN A 8 31.13 -35.89 4.57
CA ASN A 8 30.83 -35.44 5.93
C ASN A 8 29.34 -35.15 6.02
N VAL A 9 28.71 -35.88 6.93
CA VAL A 9 27.34 -35.72 7.38
C VAL A 9 27.34 -34.61 8.42
N SER A 10 26.58 -33.55 8.20
CA SER A 10 26.05 -32.73 9.29
C SER A 10 24.78 -32.04 8.85
N LYS A 11 23.67 -32.49 9.44
CA LYS A 11 22.36 -31.84 9.49
C LYS A 11 22.49 -30.41 10.00
N GLN A 12 22.05 -29.45 9.19
CA GLN A 12 21.37 -28.20 9.58
C GLN A 12 20.48 -27.90 8.35
N GLU A 13 19.20 -28.25 8.30
CA GLU A 13 18.10 -27.45 8.86
C GLU A 13 18.32 -25.94 8.74
N GLU A 14 18.72 -25.47 7.56
CA GLU A 14 18.39 -24.12 7.12
C GLU A 14 16.91 -24.12 6.72
N GLN A 15 16.08 -23.72 7.68
CA GLN A 15 14.74 -23.20 7.45
C GLN A 15 14.81 -22.19 6.29
N GLU A 16 14.25 -22.58 5.13
CA GLU A 16 13.90 -21.64 4.08
C GLU A 16 12.96 -20.60 4.70
N LYS A 17 13.54 -19.45 5.07
CA LYS A 17 12.80 -18.23 5.38
C LYS A 17 12.01 -17.88 4.12
N ILE A 18 10.74 -18.23 4.12
CA ILE A 18 9.76 -17.72 3.16
C ILE A 18 9.64 -16.22 3.44
N HIS A 19 10.50 -15.42 2.80
CA HIS A 19 10.34 -13.98 2.73
C HIS A 19 9.12 -13.69 1.86
N TYR A 20 7.95 -13.56 2.49
CA TYR A 20 6.79 -12.91 1.87
C TYR A 20 7.09 -11.41 1.74
N ALA A 21 7.86 -11.05 0.71
CA ALA A 21 8.02 -9.67 0.30
C ALA A 21 6.76 -9.22 -0.48
N LEU A 22 5.71 -8.84 0.23
CA LEU A 22 4.68 -7.96 -0.31
C LEU A 22 5.00 -6.53 0.13
N PRO A 23 5.64 -5.69 -0.70
CA PRO A 23 5.75 -4.27 -0.40
C PRO A 23 4.42 -3.61 -0.78
N VAL A 24 3.35 -3.88 -0.04
CA VAL A 24 2.16 -3.02 -0.10
C VAL A 24 2.38 -1.93 0.94
N LYS A 25 3.16 -0.91 0.58
CA LYS A 25 3.04 0.39 1.26
C LYS A 25 1.56 0.74 1.24
N ARG A 26 0.88 0.77 2.40
CA ARG A 26 -0.53 1.17 2.42
C ARG A 26 -0.65 2.56 1.78
N ALA A 27 -1.58 2.70 0.84
CA ALA A 27 -1.82 3.97 0.19
C ALA A 27 -2.18 5.00 1.27
N LEU A 28 -1.54 6.16 1.23
CA LEU A 28 -1.73 7.26 2.19
C LEU A 28 -3.23 7.55 2.41
N GLY A 29 -4.00 7.61 1.31
CA GLY A 29 -5.44 7.82 1.34
C GLY A 29 -6.22 6.81 2.19
N ARG A 30 -5.76 5.55 2.29
CA ARG A 30 -6.45 4.54 3.10
C ARG A 30 -6.25 4.77 4.60
N ILE A 31 -5.03 5.11 5.02
CA ILE A 31 -4.73 5.44 6.42
C ILE A 31 -5.52 6.69 6.83
N LEU A 32 -5.59 7.68 5.94
CA LEU A 32 -6.32 8.93 6.17
C LEU A 32 -7.83 8.69 6.38
N ILE A 33 -8.43 7.79 5.61
CA ILE A 33 -9.86 7.44 5.74
C ILE A 33 -10.11 6.53 6.96
N ASP A 34 -9.33 5.46 7.11
CA ASP A 34 -9.51 4.49 8.19
C ASP A 34 -9.31 5.17 9.57
N GLY A 35 -8.37 6.12 9.68
CA GLY A 35 -8.17 6.94 10.88
C GLY A 35 -9.10 8.15 11.00
N ALA A 36 -10.03 8.36 10.05
CA ALA A 36 -10.91 9.53 10.02
C ALA A 36 -10.16 10.88 10.11
N PHE A 37 -8.99 10.97 9.47
CA PHE A 37 -8.29 12.24 9.24
C PHE A 37 -8.98 13.06 8.16
N ILE A 38 -9.52 12.38 7.15
CA ILE A 38 -10.29 12.99 6.07
C ILE A 38 -11.56 12.15 5.82
N ASP A 39 -12.53 12.71 5.10
CA ASP A 39 -13.67 11.96 4.59
C ASP A 39 -13.45 11.51 3.13
N SER A 40 -14.34 10.64 2.63
CA SER A 40 -14.24 10.13 1.26
C SER A 40 -14.32 11.24 0.21
N LYS A 41 -15.14 12.27 0.47
CA LYS A 41 -15.35 13.38 -0.47
C LYS A 41 -14.08 14.20 -0.65
N ALA A 42 -13.40 14.49 0.45
CA ALA A 42 -12.13 15.21 0.45
C ALA A 42 -11.03 14.41 -0.25
N LEU A 43 -10.97 13.09 -0.04
CA LEU A 43 -10.03 12.22 -0.75
C LEU A 43 -10.29 12.21 -2.26
N ASP A 44 -11.55 12.09 -2.69
CA ASP A 44 -11.93 12.09 -4.10
C ASP A 44 -11.60 13.43 -4.78
N ALA A 45 -11.88 14.55 -4.10
CA ALA A 45 -11.51 15.88 -4.57
C ALA A 45 -9.98 16.03 -4.71
N ALA A 46 -9.21 15.56 -3.73
CA ALA A 46 -7.76 15.64 -3.74
C ALA A 46 -7.13 14.76 -4.83
N LEU A 47 -7.66 13.55 -5.07
CA LEU A 47 -7.21 12.67 -6.15
C LEU A 47 -7.50 13.27 -7.53
N THR A 48 -8.65 13.93 -7.69
CA THR A 48 -9.02 14.63 -8.92
C THR A 48 -8.03 15.76 -9.24
N GLU A 49 -7.68 16.57 -8.24
CA GLU A 49 -6.71 17.66 -8.43
C GLU A 49 -5.28 17.13 -8.60
N GLN A 50 -4.93 16.00 -7.98
CA GLN A 50 -3.64 15.34 -8.16
C GLN A 50 -3.43 14.91 -9.61
N MET A 51 -4.46 14.35 -10.24
CA MET A 51 -4.41 13.96 -11.65
C MET A 51 -4.19 15.14 -12.59
N ARG A 52 -4.63 16.34 -12.20
CA ARG A 52 -4.56 17.56 -13.02
C ARG A 52 -3.25 18.33 -12.84
N THR A 53 -2.64 18.26 -11.65
CA THR A 53 -1.52 19.13 -11.24
C THR A 53 -0.21 18.41 -10.98
N ASN A 54 -0.20 17.06 -10.98
CA ASN A 54 0.94 16.22 -10.56
C ASN A 54 1.50 16.57 -9.16
N LYS A 55 0.79 17.36 -8.35
CA LYS A 55 1.14 17.64 -6.95
C LYS A 55 1.02 16.40 -6.07
N LEU A 56 1.71 16.38 -4.93
CA LEU A 56 1.59 15.29 -3.97
C LEU A 56 0.21 15.35 -3.30
N LEU A 57 -0.36 14.17 -3.01
CA LEU A 57 -1.70 14.06 -2.43
C LEU A 57 -1.80 14.76 -1.07
N GLY A 58 -0.74 14.66 -0.25
CA GLY A 58 -0.67 15.35 1.04
C GLY A 58 -0.73 16.87 0.90
N ASP A 59 0.01 17.44 -0.05
CA ASP A 59 0.02 18.89 -0.29
C ASP A 59 -1.35 19.38 -0.78
N ILE A 60 -2.03 18.60 -1.63
CA ILE A 60 -3.37 18.95 -2.09
C ILE A 60 -4.37 18.89 -0.93
N LEU A 61 -4.27 17.89 -0.05
CA LEU A 61 -5.14 17.78 1.12
C LEU A 61 -4.94 18.95 2.09
N LEU A 62 -3.72 19.48 2.22
CA LEU A 62 -3.43 20.72 2.93
C LEU A 62 -4.03 21.94 2.23
N ASP A 63 -3.82 22.05 0.91
CA ASP A 63 -4.31 23.16 0.09
C ASP A 63 -5.84 23.31 0.17
N ILE A 64 -6.58 22.19 0.19
CA ILE A 64 -8.04 22.19 0.31
C ILE A 64 -8.54 22.25 1.76
N GLY A 65 -7.64 22.28 2.75
CA GLY A 65 -7.95 22.32 4.18
C GLY A 65 -8.63 21.05 4.72
N ALA A 66 -8.46 19.92 4.04
CA ALA A 66 -9.03 18.64 4.46
C ALA A 66 -8.25 17.97 5.60
N ILE A 67 -6.97 18.30 5.73
CA ILE A 67 -6.09 17.84 6.82
C ILE A 67 -5.20 19.01 7.25
N ASP A 68 -4.78 19.04 8.51
CA ASP A 68 -3.77 19.99 8.96
C ASP A 68 -2.34 19.43 8.82
N ARG A 69 -1.34 20.32 8.90
CA ARG A 69 0.07 19.95 8.71
C ARG A 69 0.55 18.92 9.72
N VAL A 70 0.08 19.04 10.97
CA VAL A 70 0.49 18.20 12.08
C VAL A 70 -0.08 16.80 11.93
N GLU A 71 -1.37 16.70 11.59
CA GLU A 71 -2.05 15.46 11.26
C GLU A 71 -1.42 14.77 10.05
N LEU A 72 -1.08 15.51 8.99
CA LEU A 72 -0.41 14.94 7.81
C LEU A 72 0.97 14.38 8.16
N ASP A 73 1.79 15.13 8.91
CA ASP A 73 3.13 14.70 9.31
C ASP A 73 3.07 13.45 10.19
N ALA A 74 2.10 13.38 11.11
CA ALA A 74 1.87 12.20 11.92
C ALA A 74 1.46 10.98 11.08
N VAL A 75 0.57 11.15 10.09
CA VAL A 75 0.15 10.06 9.20
C VAL A 75 1.30 9.59 8.31
N LEU A 76 2.11 10.51 7.78
CA LEU A 76 3.29 10.19 6.97
C LEU A 76 4.36 9.44 7.75
N MET A 77 4.51 9.74 9.04
CA MET A 77 5.39 8.99 9.95
C MET A 77 4.97 7.52 9.99
N VAL A 78 3.68 7.24 10.23
CA VAL A 78 3.20 5.85 10.35
C VAL A 78 3.01 5.16 9.00
N GLN A 79 2.92 5.91 7.89
CA GLN A 79 2.85 5.34 6.55
C GLN A 79 4.05 4.43 6.24
N ARG A 80 5.23 4.72 6.81
CA ARG A 80 6.44 3.90 6.63
C ARG A 80 6.39 2.57 7.38
N ASP A 81 5.66 2.52 8.49
CA ASP A 81 5.65 1.42 9.46
C ASP A 81 4.37 0.56 9.39
N PHE A 82 3.44 0.83 8.48
CA PHE A 82 2.22 0.02 8.26
C PHE A 82 2.33 -0.98 7.09
N SER A 83 3.54 -1.47 6.80
CA SER A 83 3.80 -2.40 5.69
C SER A 83 3.24 -3.82 5.92
N THR A 84 3.13 -4.27 7.17
CA THR A 84 2.61 -5.61 7.51
C THR A 84 1.71 -5.60 8.76
N ILE A 85 0.96 -6.69 8.98
CA ILE A 85 0.15 -6.90 10.20
C ILE A 85 1.06 -6.86 11.44
N GLU A 86 2.23 -7.49 11.35
CA GLU A 86 3.21 -7.52 12.43
C GLU A 86 3.78 -6.13 12.69
N ASP A 87 4.07 -5.33 11.65
CA ASP A 87 4.54 -3.95 11.85
C ASP A 87 3.45 -3.08 12.50
N ALA A 88 2.20 -3.13 12.03
CA ALA A 88 1.09 -2.37 12.62
C ALA A 88 0.82 -2.74 14.10
N VAL A 89 0.99 -4.02 14.44
CA VAL A 89 0.86 -4.56 15.79
C VAL A 89 2.11 -4.24 16.64
N HIS A 90 3.30 -4.18 16.04
CA HIS A 90 4.56 -3.81 16.71
C HIS A 90 4.63 -2.31 16.98
N THR A 91 4.08 -1.50 16.08
CA THR A 91 3.90 -0.06 16.21
C THR A 91 2.90 0.30 17.31
N ALA A 92 2.03 -0.62 17.73
CA ALA A 92 1.06 -0.42 18.80
C ALA A 92 1.63 -0.55 20.22
N ALA A 93 2.82 0.00 20.51
CA ALA A 93 3.25 0.23 21.90
C ALA A 93 2.75 1.61 22.35
N GLY A 94 1.99 1.67 23.45
CA GLY A 94 1.32 2.91 23.85
C GLY A 94 0.64 2.84 25.21
N VAL A 95 -0.45 3.58 25.38
CA VAL A 95 -1.28 3.52 26.59
C VAL A 95 -2.28 2.39 26.43
N ARG A 96 -2.42 1.55 27.47
CA ARG A 96 -3.42 0.48 27.51
C ARG A 96 -4.83 1.06 27.28
N ARG A 97 -5.51 0.59 26.24
CA ARG A 97 -6.90 0.96 25.93
C ARG A 97 -7.88 -0.13 26.33
N MET A 98 -9.14 0.24 26.56
CA MET A 98 -10.20 -0.73 26.80
C MET A 98 -10.61 -1.44 25.51
N LEU A 99 -10.96 -2.73 25.60
CA LEU A 99 -11.34 -3.55 24.44
C LEU A 99 -12.54 -2.93 23.69
N GLY A 100 -13.56 -2.48 24.44
CA GLY A 100 -14.75 -1.85 23.86
C GLY A 100 -14.44 -0.57 23.09
N GLU A 101 -13.57 0.29 23.62
CA GLU A 101 -13.15 1.53 22.94
C GLU A 101 -12.39 1.26 21.65
N LEU A 102 -11.48 0.28 21.67
CA LEU A 102 -10.73 -0.13 20.48
C LEU A 102 -11.68 -0.61 19.38
N LEU A 103 -12.62 -1.49 19.71
CA LEU A 103 -13.58 -2.03 18.76
C LEU A 103 -14.55 -0.97 18.22
N MET A 104 -14.96 0.01 19.04
CA MET A 104 -15.76 1.13 18.57
C MET A 104 -14.96 2.05 17.64
N SER A 105 -13.72 2.39 18.00
CA SER A 105 -12.87 3.23 17.15
C SER A 105 -12.54 2.56 15.81
N ALA A 106 -12.38 1.23 15.79
CA ALA A 106 -12.24 0.44 14.57
C ALA A 106 -13.57 0.15 13.83
N ARG A 107 -14.69 0.75 14.29
CA ARG A 107 -16.04 0.58 13.74
C ARG A 107 -16.49 -0.88 13.61
N ARG A 108 -15.97 -1.77 14.46
CA ARG A 108 -16.37 -3.18 14.52
C ARG A 108 -17.62 -3.40 15.35
N ILE A 109 -17.82 -2.58 16.38
CA ILE A 109 -19.02 -2.58 17.19
C ILE A 109 -19.58 -1.17 17.32
N THR A 110 -20.89 -1.05 17.51
CA THR A 110 -21.58 0.19 17.82
C THR A 110 -21.69 0.40 19.34
N GLN A 111 -21.97 1.63 19.77
CA GLN A 111 -22.24 1.91 21.19
C GLN A 111 -23.42 1.08 21.73
N SER A 112 -24.45 0.86 20.91
CA SER A 112 -25.60 0.01 21.29
C SER A 112 -25.16 -1.43 21.52
N GLN A 113 -24.36 -2.00 20.60
CA GLN A 113 -23.83 -3.37 20.74
C GLN A 113 -22.90 -3.51 21.95
N LEU A 114 -22.06 -2.50 22.22
CA LEU A 114 -21.21 -2.49 23.40
C LEU A 114 -22.04 -2.46 24.69
N ASN A 115 -23.08 -1.61 24.76
CA ASN A 115 -23.97 -1.55 25.93
C ASN A 115 -24.68 -2.90 26.15
N THR A 116 -25.23 -3.50 25.10
CA THR A 116 -25.84 -4.83 25.17
C THR A 116 -24.86 -5.87 25.68
N ALA A 117 -23.62 -5.87 25.16
CA ALA A 117 -22.59 -6.81 25.60
C ALA A 117 -22.17 -6.58 27.07
N LEU A 118 -22.08 -5.33 27.52
CA LEU A 118 -21.78 -5.01 28.93
C LEU A 118 -22.90 -5.43 29.88
N ASP A 119 -24.16 -5.27 29.48
CA ASP A 119 -25.30 -5.71 30.28
C ASP A 119 -25.39 -7.23 30.35
N GLU A 120 -25.11 -7.93 29.26
CA GLU A 120 -25.00 -9.40 29.25
C GLU A 120 -23.79 -9.88 30.06
N GLN A 121 -22.65 -9.18 29.99
CA GLN A 121 -21.47 -9.48 30.79
C GLN A 121 -21.76 -9.44 32.30
N LYS A 122 -22.53 -8.43 32.75
CA LYS A 122 -22.93 -8.32 34.16
C LYS A 122 -23.81 -9.48 34.62
N LYS A 123 -24.63 -10.04 33.73
CA LYS A 123 -25.54 -11.16 34.04
C LYS A 123 -24.83 -12.50 34.01
N SER A 124 -23.96 -12.74 33.02
CA SER A 124 -23.31 -14.04 32.82
C SER A 124 -21.98 -14.18 33.57
N GLY A 125 -21.29 -13.08 33.86
CA GLY A 125 -19.94 -13.09 34.43
C GLY A 125 -18.83 -13.46 33.44
N GLU A 126 -19.16 -13.68 32.17
CA GLU A 126 -18.22 -13.98 31.09
C GLU A 126 -17.29 -12.78 30.79
N LYS A 127 -16.22 -12.98 30.01
CA LYS A 127 -15.40 -11.86 29.54
C LYS A 127 -16.13 -11.11 28.43
N LEU A 128 -16.01 -9.78 28.40
CA LEU A 128 -16.65 -8.94 27.37
C LEU A 128 -16.37 -9.44 25.93
N GLY A 129 -15.14 -9.88 25.65
CA GLY A 129 -14.79 -10.46 24.34
C GLY A 129 -15.58 -11.72 23.99
N GLU A 130 -15.73 -12.63 24.94
CA GLU A 130 -16.50 -13.88 24.77
C GLU A 130 -17.99 -13.56 24.55
N VAL A 131 -18.53 -12.59 25.29
CA VAL A 131 -19.91 -12.10 25.11
C VAL A 131 -20.10 -11.51 23.72
N LEU A 132 -19.16 -10.69 23.23
CA LEU A 132 -19.22 -10.09 21.90
C LEU A 132 -19.21 -11.14 20.79
N VAL A 133 -18.44 -12.23 20.95
CA VAL A 133 -18.43 -13.36 20.00
C VAL A 133 -19.73 -14.16 20.09
N ARG A 134 -20.19 -14.47 21.31
CA ARG A 134 -21.43 -15.21 21.55
C ARG A 134 -22.67 -14.49 21.00
N LEU A 135 -22.72 -13.16 21.11
CA LEU A 135 -23.78 -12.32 20.54
C LEU A 135 -23.64 -12.11 19.02
N GLY A 136 -22.59 -12.65 18.40
CA GLY A 136 -22.34 -12.53 16.96
C GLY A 136 -21.90 -11.12 16.52
N PHE A 137 -21.50 -10.26 17.45
CA PHE A 137 -21.01 -8.92 17.14
C PHE A 137 -19.55 -8.94 16.66
N LEU A 138 -18.80 -9.99 17.01
CA LEU A 138 -17.46 -10.28 16.52
C LEU A 138 -17.33 -11.75 16.17
N ASN A 139 -16.37 -12.09 15.32
CA ASN A 139 -15.90 -13.47 15.22
C ASN A 139 -14.65 -13.70 16.12
N GLN A 140 -14.33 -14.97 16.37
CA GLN A 140 -13.21 -15.34 17.24
C GLN A 140 -11.86 -14.78 16.75
N ARG A 141 -11.64 -14.75 15.43
CA ARG A 141 -10.39 -14.21 14.85
C ARG A 141 -10.27 -12.70 15.05
N GLU A 142 -11.34 -11.94 14.88
CA GLU A 142 -11.36 -10.49 15.15
C GLU A 142 -11.08 -10.20 16.62
N LEU A 143 -11.64 -11.02 17.52
CA LEU A 143 -11.33 -10.93 18.95
C LEU A 143 -9.85 -11.21 19.22
N ASP A 144 -9.28 -12.27 18.65
CA ASP A 144 -7.87 -12.65 18.86
C ASP A 144 -6.89 -11.57 18.34
N ILE A 145 -7.17 -11.00 17.16
CA ILE A 145 -6.39 -9.87 16.60
C ILE A 145 -6.51 -8.64 17.51
N THR A 146 -7.72 -8.32 17.97
CA THR A 146 -7.92 -7.15 18.84
C THR A 146 -7.26 -7.33 20.20
N LEU A 147 -7.30 -8.53 20.79
CA LEU A 147 -6.66 -8.83 22.06
C LEU A 147 -5.13 -8.80 21.97
N SER A 148 -4.55 -9.34 20.90
CA SER A 148 -3.11 -9.26 20.66
C SER A 148 -2.64 -7.83 20.39
N PHE A 149 -3.45 -7.02 19.71
CA PHE A 149 -3.22 -5.58 19.56
C PHE A 149 -3.33 -4.84 20.90
N GLN A 150 -4.36 -5.14 21.70
CA GLN A 150 -4.59 -4.53 23.01
C GLN A 150 -3.49 -4.89 24.02
N SER A 151 -3.00 -6.13 24.03
CA SER A 151 -1.97 -6.57 24.97
C SER A 151 -0.68 -5.79 24.74
N ARG A 152 -0.31 -5.56 23.47
CA ARG A 152 0.88 -4.79 23.11
C ARG A 152 0.79 -3.30 23.42
N LEU A 153 -0.39 -2.70 23.29
CA LEU A 153 -0.65 -1.34 23.80
C LEU A 153 -0.42 -1.24 25.32
N GLY A 154 -0.44 -2.35 26.06
CA GLY A 154 -0.15 -2.39 27.50
C GLY A 154 1.29 -2.77 27.85
N GLU A 155 2.10 -3.24 26.90
CA GLU A 155 3.42 -3.82 27.20
C GLU A 155 4.53 -2.77 27.38
N GLY A 156 4.35 -1.53 26.90
CA GLY A 156 5.24 -0.39 27.21
C GLY A 156 6.73 -0.61 26.89
N ARG A 157 7.06 -1.60 26.07
CA ARG A 157 8.44 -2.00 25.76
C ARG A 157 8.86 -1.48 24.40
N GLY A 158 9.19 -0.19 24.35
CA GLY A 158 9.98 0.38 23.26
C GLY A 158 9.45 1.70 22.73
N PRO A 159 10.31 2.47 22.04
CA PRO A 159 9.90 3.61 21.25
C PRO A 159 8.88 3.13 20.22
N SER A 160 7.74 3.79 20.19
CA SER A 160 6.70 3.55 19.20
C SER A 160 6.23 4.90 18.72
N CYS A 161 6.08 5.00 17.42
CA CYS A 161 5.59 6.19 16.77
C CYS A 161 4.12 6.51 17.13
N LEU A 162 3.42 5.60 17.82
CA LEU A 162 2.09 5.84 18.41
C LEU A 162 2.17 6.30 19.87
N SER A 163 3.36 6.40 20.46
CA SER A 163 3.53 7.00 21.78
C SER A 163 3.31 8.51 21.71
N LEU A 164 2.55 9.03 22.68
CA LEU A 164 2.23 10.46 22.75
C LEU A 164 3.50 11.33 22.71
N GLY A 165 4.57 10.91 23.37
CA GLY A 165 5.84 11.64 23.37
C GLY A 165 6.44 11.81 21.98
N GLU A 166 6.56 10.73 21.21
CA GLU A 166 7.10 10.77 19.85
C GLU A 166 6.19 11.53 18.90
N LEU A 167 4.86 11.40 19.05
CA LEU A 167 3.89 12.18 18.29
C LEU A 167 4.01 13.68 18.55
N LEU A 168 4.20 14.10 19.80
CA LEU A 168 4.38 15.51 20.14
C LEU A 168 5.70 16.07 19.59
N VAL A 169 6.76 15.25 19.52
CA VAL A 169 8.03 15.63 18.88
C VAL A 169 7.84 15.81 17.38
N SER A 170 7.23 14.83 16.71
CA SER A 170 6.97 14.87 15.27
C SER A 170 6.01 15.98 14.87
N ALA A 171 5.03 16.28 15.73
CA ALA A 171 4.12 17.42 15.58
C ALA A 171 4.82 18.78 15.75
N GLY A 172 6.07 18.81 16.22
CA GLY A 172 6.80 20.04 16.49
C GLY A 172 6.35 20.78 17.74
N TYR A 173 5.52 20.16 18.60
CA TYR A 173 5.08 20.78 19.86
C TYR A 173 6.17 20.75 20.93
N ILE A 174 7.01 19.72 20.93
CA ILE A 174 8.11 19.55 21.87
C ILE A 174 9.37 19.08 21.12
N THR A 175 10.53 19.22 21.73
CA THR A 175 11.78 18.67 21.19
C THR A 175 12.08 17.29 21.80
N LEU A 176 12.99 16.53 21.19
CA LEU A 176 13.48 15.28 21.77
C LEU A 176 14.10 15.48 23.17
N GLU A 177 14.73 16.64 23.38
CA GLU A 177 15.27 17.02 24.69
C GLU A 177 14.16 17.24 25.72
N HIS A 178 13.10 17.97 25.37
CA HIS A 178 11.93 18.17 26.23
C HIS A 178 11.25 16.83 26.58
N LEU A 179 11.17 15.91 25.61
CA LEU A 179 10.63 14.58 25.83
C LEU A 179 11.49 13.76 26.81
N ASN A 180 12.82 13.77 26.64
CA ASN A 180 13.74 13.05 27.52
C ASN A 180 13.72 13.59 28.95
N ASP A 181 13.67 14.92 29.12
CA ASP A 181 13.51 15.56 30.43
C ASP A 181 12.19 15.14 31.09
N ALA A 182 11.08 15.16 30.34
CA ALA A 182 9.78 14.74 30.87
C ALA A 182 9.74 13.25 31.24
N LEU A 183 10.33 12.36 30.44
CA LEU A 183 10.47 10.94 30.76
C LEU A 183 11.34 10.71 31.99
N TYR A 184 12.41 11.49 32.17
CA TYR A 184 13.25 11.45 33.36
C TYR A 184 12.47 11.84 34.63
N ARG A 185 11.73 12.95 34.58
CA ARG A 185 10.86 13.40 35.69
C ARG A 185 9.69 12.47 35.97
N GLN A 186 9.24 11.73 34.95
CA GLN A 186 8.20 10.73 35.11
C GLN A 186 8.71 9.49 35.88
N ARG A 187 10.00 9.14 35.79
CA ARG A 187 10.60 8.00 36.51
C ARG A 187 10.58 8.27 38.03
N GLY A 188 9.53 7.82 38.70
CA GLY A 188 9.31 7.99 40.13
C GLY A 188 8.10 8.87 40.48
N SER A 189 7.36 9.38 39.49
CA SER A 189 6.06 10.04 39.72
C SER A 189 4.92 9.17 39.19
N ASN A 190 3.75 9.25 39.84
CA ASN A 190 2.51 8.67 39.33
C ASN A 190 1.82 9.56 38.27
N LYS A 191 2.52 10.59 37.76
CA LYS A 191 1.97 11.56 36.81
C LYS A 191 2.03 11.03 35.38
N LYS A 192 1.08 11.44 34.55
CA LYS A 192 1.08 11.13 33.13
C LYS A 192 2.12 11.98 32.40
N LEU A 193 2.70 11.46 31.32
CA LEU A 193 3.72 12.19 30.54
C LEU A 193 3.22 13.56 30.07
N GLY A 194 1.96 13.66 29.65
CA GLY A 194 1.34 14.93 29.26
C GLY A 194 1.25 15.95 30.40
N GLU A 195 0.96 15.50 31.63
CA GLU A 195 0.94 16.38 32.82
C GLU A 195 2.34 16.91 33.12
N VAL A 196 3.36 16.04 33.05
CA VAL A 196 4.76 16.42 33.27
C VAL A 196 5.25 17.42 32.21
N LEU A 197 4.84 17.25 30.95
CA LEU A 197 5.19 18.18 29.87
C LEU A 197 4.55 19.56 30.05
N VAL A 198 3.31 19.62 30.54
CA VAL A 198 2.62 20.88 30.84
C VAL A 198 3.23 21.56 32.07
N GLU A 199 3.48 20.81 33.14
CA GLU A 199 4.12 21.33 34.36
C GLU A 199 5.54 21.85 34.12
N ALA A 200 6.30 21.19 33.24
CA ALA A 200 7.63 21.63 32.86
C ALA A 200 7.64 22.85 31.92
N GLY A 201 6.48 23.29 31.44
CA GLY A 201 6.35 24.41 30.48
C GLY A 201 6.76 24.05 29.05
N HIS A 202 6.96 22.76 28.76
CA HIS A 202 7.41 22.29 27.44
C HIS A 202 6.26 22.19 26.44
N ALA A 203 5.03 21.99 26.91
CA ALA A 203 3.83 21.91 26.08
C ALA A 203 2.64 22.61 26.74
N GLN A 204 1.66 23.03 25.94
CA GLN A 204 0.39 23.54 26.42
C GLN A 204 -0.66 22.43 26.44
N GLN A 205 -1.71 22.60 27.24
CA GLN A 205 -2.79 21.61 27.38
C GLN A 205 -3.47 21.27 26.04
N ASN A 206 -3.69 22.28 25.18
CA ASN A 206 -4.21 22.10 23.82
C ASN A 206 -3.28 21.24 22.93
N HIS A 207 -1.96 21.33 23.09
CA HIS A 207 -0.99 20.51 22.35
C HIS A 207 -1.10 19.04 22.76
N ILE A 208 -1.28 18.79 24.06
CA ILE A 208 -1.49 17.44 24.59
C ILE A 208 -2.80 16.85 24.07
N GLU A 209 -3.88 17.62 24.13
CA GLU A 209 -5.20 17.21 23.61
C GLU A 209 -5.15 16.92 22.11
N HIS A 210 -4.46 17.76 21.33
CA HIS A 210 -4.30 17.51 19.90
C HIS A 210 -3.49 16.24 19.62
N GLY A 211 -2.37 16.06 20.31
CA GLY A 211 -1.54 14.85 20.20
C GLY A 211 -2.30 13.57 20.57
N LEU A 212 -3.13 13.61 21.61
CA LEU A 212 -4.00 12.49 21.99
C LEU A 212 -5.04 12.17 20.91
N ARG A 213 -5.67 13.19 20.32
CA ARG A 213 -6.62 13.00 19.21
C ARG A 213 -5.95 12.32 18.02
N ILE A 214 -4.75 12.76 17.65
CA ILE A 214 -3.96 12.15 16.57
C ILE A 214 -3.61 10.70 16.92
N GLN A 215 -3.15 10.45 18.14
CA GLN A 215 -2.84 9.11 18.64
C GLN A 215 -4.04 8.17 18.50
N GLU A 216 -5.24 8.60 18.92
CA GLU A 216 -6.46 7.80 18.83
C GLU A 216 -6.82 7.44 17.38
N LYS A 217 -6.74 8.42 16.47
CA LYS A 217 -7.00 8.23 15.04
C LYS A 217 -6.01 7.24 14.41
N LEU A 218 -4.71 7.33 14.74
CA LEU A 218 -3.68 6.43 14.23
C LEU A 218 -3.83 5.01 14.78
N VAL A 219 -4.16 4.86 16.08
CA VAL A 219 -4.44 3.56 16.71
C VAL A 219 -5.65 2.89 16.04
N ALA A 220 -6.70 3.65 15.75
CA ALA A 220 -7.86 3.14 15.02
C ALA A 220 -7.50 2.69 13.61
N ALA A 221 -6.74 3.49 12.86
CA ALA A 221 -6.26 3.13 11.52
C ALA A 221 -5.41 1.85 11.53
N ALA A 222 -4.52 1.69 12.52
CA ALA A 222 -3.69 0.51 12.70
C ALA A 222 -4.52 -0.76 12.98
N LEU A 223 -5.52 -0.66 13.86
CA LEU A 223 -6.39 -1.80 14.19
C LEU A 223 -7.28 -2.18 13.00
N ILE A 224 -7.87 -1.19 12.30
CA ILE A 224 -8.62 -1.44 11.05
C ILE A 224 -7.71 -2.12 10.02
N ALA A 225 -6.45 -1.72 9.96
CA ALA A 225 -5.47 -2.32 9.07
C ALA A 225 -5.19 -3.79 9.38
N ALA A 226 -4.93 -4.10 10.65
CA ALA A 226 -4.71 -5.47 11.10
C ALA A 226 -5.93 -6.36 10.83
N LEU A 227 -7.13 -5.85 11.11
CA LEU A 227 -8.39 -6.58 10.91
C LEU A 227 -8.75 -6.78 9.42
N SER A 228 -8.31 -5.90 8.51
CA SER A 228 -8.64 -6.00 7.08
C SER A 228 -7.72 -6.92 6.28
N LEU A 229 -6.56 -7.30 6.84
CA LEU A 229 -5.57 -8.16 6.17
C LEU A 229 -5.69 -9.63 6.56
N ALA A 230 -6.62 -9.98 7.44
CA ALA A 230 -6.90 -11.37 7.80
C ALA A 230 -7.54 -12.09 6.59
N PRO A 231 -6.95 -13.20 6.10
CA PRO A 231 -7.54 -13.96 5.01
C PRO A 231 -8.89 -14.53 5.44
N VAL A 232 -9.91 -14.34 4.59
CA VAL A 232 -11.20 -14.99 4.71
C VAL A 232 -10.99 -16.48 4.42
N SER A 233 -10.68 -17.29 5.43
CA SER A 233 -10.81 -18.74 5.25
C SER A 233 -12.29 -19.06 5.16
N GLU A 234 -12.68 -19.68 4.05
CA GLU A 234 -13.99 -20.29 3.77
C GLU A 234 -14.52 -20.98 5.02
N ALA A 235 -15.45 -20.32 5.71
CA ALA A 235 -16.32 -20.99 6.65
C ALA A 235 -17.47 -21.56 5.81
N THR A 236 -17.47 -22.88 5.70
CA THR A 236 -18.52 -23.70 5.13
C THR A 236 -19.90 -23.24 5.62
N ALA A 237 -20.81 -23.16 4.65
CA ALA A 237 -22.18 -22.73 4.84
C ALA A 237 -22.90 -23.55 5.92
N THR A 238 -23.46 -22.86 6.91
CA THR A 238 -24.77 -23.24 7.45
C THR A 238 -25.57 -21.97 7.66
N GLN A 239 -26.69 -21.87 6.94
CA GLN A 239 -27.60 -20.74 6.95
C GLN A 239 -28.22 -20.55 8.33
N SER A 240 -28.20 -19.30 8.83
CA SER A 240 -29.33 -18.74 9.56
C SER A 240 -29.30 -17.22 9.42
N SER A 241 -30.29 -16.76 8.68
CA SER A 241 -30.61 -15.38 8.41
C SER A 241 -31.15 -14.70 9.67
N THR A 242 -30.37 -13.79 10.23
CA THR A 242 -30.88 -12.58 10.89
C THR A 242 -29.94 -11.46 10.53
N GLN A 243 -30.47 -10.49 9.78
CA GLN A 243 -29.78 -9.31 9.30
C GLN A 243 -29.23 -8.50 10.47
N ALA A 244 -27.98 -8.77 10.86
CA ALA A 244 -27.14 -7.70 11.33
C ALA A 244 -26.83 -6.86 10.09
N MET A 245 -27.33 -5.63 10.02
CA MET A 245 -26.76 -4.63 9.14
C MET A 245 -25.33 -4.37 9.62
N SER A 246 -24.40 -5.28 9.31
CA SER A 246 -23.09 -4.81 8.92
C SER A 246 -23.39 -3.98 7.69
N THR A 247 -23.38 -2.67 7.84
CA THR A 247 -23.08 -1.80 6.71
C THR A 247 -21.68 -2.25 6.28
N GLN A 248 -21.61 -3.31 5.48
CA GLN A 248 -20.52 -3.57 4.58
C GLN A 248 -20.60 -2.34 3.68
N ILE A 249 -19.91 -1.29 4.11
CA ILE A 249 -19.41 -0.32 3.18
C ILE A 249 -18.48 -1.18 2.32
N GLN A 250 -19.05 -1.75 1.26
CA GLN A 250 -18.26 -2.09 0.09
C GLN A 250 -17.69 -0.75 -0.34
N VAL A 251 -16.56 -0.39 0.26
CA VAL A 251 -15.67 0.59 -0.31
C VAL A 251 -15.14 -0.14 -1.53
N THR A 252 -15.89 -0.10 -2.61
CA THR A 252 -15.35 -0.25 -3.95
C THR A 252 -14.47 0.97 -4.14
N ALA A 253 -13.31 0.99 -3.47
CA ALA A 253 -12.18 1.76 -3.94
C ALA A 253 -11.88 1.10 -5.28
N ARG A 254 -12.47 1.67 -6.35
CA ARG A 254 -12.11 1.31 -7.71
C ARG A 254 -10.66 1.74 -7.83
N VAL A 255 -9.75 0.80 -7.54
CA VAL A 255 -8.33 1.01 -7.74
C VAL A 255 -8.21 1.24 -9.24
N LEU A 256 -8.07 2.51 -9.62
CA LEU A 256 -7.99 2.88 -11.01
C LEU A 256 -6.80 2.14 -11.61
N ALA A 257 -7.11 1.43 -12.69
CA ALA A 257 -6.13 0.75 -13.50
C ALA A 257 -5.09 1.82 -13.90
N ARG A 258 -3.81 1.54 -13.65
CA ARG A 258 -2.66 2.42 -13.91
C ARG A 258 -1.52 1.58 -14.47
N ALA A 259 -1.08 1.96 -15.66
CA ALA A 259 0.12 1.44 -16.28
C ALA A 259 1.08 2.61 -16.55
N SER A 260 2.36 2.40 -16.30
CA SER A 260 3.43 3.32 -16.68
C SER A 260 4.59 2.54 -17.27
N MET A 261 5.29 3.12 -18.24
CA MET A 261 6.43 2.52 -18.89
C MET A 261 7.62 3.47 -18.91
N GLN A 262 8.80 2.92 -18.71
CA GLN A 262 10.07 3.60 -18.92
C GLN A 262 10.89 2.84 -19.96
N VAL A 263 11.36 3.53 -20.99
CA VAL A 263 12.29 2.97 -21.97
C VAL A 263 13.68 2.92 -21.34
N LEU A 264 14.21 1.72 -21.14
CA LEU A 264 15.56 1.50 -20.59
C LEU A 264 16.60 1.56 -21.70
N ARG A 265 16.28 1.02 -22.88
CA ARG A 265 17.16 1.01 -24.04
C ARG A 265 16.35 0.95 -25.33
N GLN A 266 16.62 1.87 -26.26
CA GLN A 266 16.09 1.85 -27.62
C GLN A 266 17.07 2.61 -28.53
N PRO A 267 17.45 2.08 -29.70
CA PRO A 267 18.22 2.83 -30.69
C PRO A 267 17.45 4.06 -31.16
N ALA A 268 18.12 5.19 -31.33
CA ALA A 268 17.49 6.40 -31.89
C ALA A 268 17.25 6.28 -33.40
N GLU A 269 18.09 5.49 -34.07
CA GLU A 269 18.10 5.33 -35.53
C GLU A 269 18.21 3.86 -35.92
N LEU A 270 17.69 3.55 -37.09
CA LEU A 270 17.71 2.25 -37.74
C LEU A 270 18.42 2.39 -39.08
N VAL A 271 19.44 1.56 -39.31
CA VAL A 271 20.17 1.52 -40.58
C VAL A 271 19.64 0.37 -41.42
N VAL A 272 19.11 0.68 -42.60
CA VAL A 272 18.61 -0.29 -43.57
C VAL A 272 19.63 -0.38 -44.71
N THR A 273 20.17 -1.57 -44.96
CA THR A 273 21.15 -1.79 -46.04
C THR A 273 20.47 -2.26 -47.33
N ASP A 274 21.16 -2.13 -48.46
CA ASP A 274 20.68 -2.70 -49.74
C ASP A 274 20.48 -4.22 -49.66
N ALA A 275 21.23 -4.92 -48.81
CA ALA A 275 21.03 -6.34 -48.57
C ALA A 275 19.71 -6.62 -47.85
N ASP A 276 19.30 -5.76 -46.90
CA ASP A 276 18.03 -5.88 -46.20
C ASP A 276 16.85 -5.59 -47.14
N ILE A 277 16.98 -4.59 -48.02
CA ILE A 277 15.97 -4.31 -49.06
C ILE A 277 15.82 -5.49 -50.02
N ARG A 278 16.93 -6.08 -50.50
CA ARG A 278 16.87 -7.29 -51.35
C ARG A 278 16.26 -8.49 -50.64
N ARG A 279 16.52 -8.64 -49.34
CA ARG A 279 15.94 -9.70 -48.49
C ARG A 279 14.46 -9.46 -48.20
N GLY A 280 14.02 -8.20 -48.25
CA GLY A 280 12.63 -7.77 -48.02
C GLY A 280 12.26 -7.58 -46.55
N TYR A 281 13.20 -7.75 -45.62
CA TYR A 281 12.95 -7.51 -44.19
C TYR A 281 14.23 -7.19 -43.39
N LEU A 282 14.05 -6.58 -42.23
CA LEU A 282 15.09 -6.28 -41.24
C LEU A 282 14.70 -6.78 -39.84
N ASP A 283 15.57 -7.61 -39.25
CA ASP A 283 15.42 -8.12 -37.89
C ASP A 283 16.21 -7.26 -36.89
N VAL A 284 15.55 -6.84 -35.82
CA VAL A 284 16.11 -6.04 -34.72
C VAL A 284 15.84 -6.76 -33.40
N ASN A 285 16.88 -7.42 -32.89
CA ASN A 285 16.82 -8.11 -31.61
C ASN A 285 16.98 -7.14 -30.44
N ALA A 286 16.14 -7.28 -29.42
CA ALA A 286 16.06 -6.41 -28.26
C ALA A 286 16.03 -4.91 -28.66
N GLY A 287 15.30 -4.59 -29.73
CA GLY A 287 15.19 -3.25 -30.26
C GLY A 287 14.53 -2.27 -29.29
N SER A 288 13.78 -2.77 -28.30
CA SER A 288 13.30 -1.95 -27.19
C SER A 288 13.31 -2.76 -25.90
N LEU A 289 14.02 -2.27 -24.89
CA LEU A 289 13.99 -2.78 -23.54
C LEU A 289 13.22 -1.79 -22.68
N VAL A 290 12.11 -2.23 -22.11
CA VAL A 290 11.20 -1.35 -21.36
C VAL A 290 10.90 -1.92 -19.98
N GLU A 291 10.90 -1.06 -18.97
CA GLU A 291 10.34 -1.38 -17.65
C GLU A 291 8.87 -0.96 -17.67
N ILE A 292 7.96 -1.89 -17.36
CA ILE A 292 6.53 -1.62 -17.26
C ILE A 292 6.08 -1.89 -15.83
N LYS A 293 5.31 -0.94 -15.28
CA LYS A 293 4.64 -1.04 -13.98
C LYS A 293 3.14 -1.00 -14.21
N ASN A 294 2.43 -2.04 -13.79
CA ASN A 294 0.98 -2.15 -13.95
C ASN A 294 0.29 -2.66 -12.69
N ASN A 295 -0.82 -2.04 -12.29
CA ASN A 295 -1.66 -2.52 -11.19
C ASN A 295 -2.95 -3.24 -11.66
N SER A 296 -3.26 -3.23 -12.97
CA SER A 296 -4.45 -3.89 -13.50
C SER A 296 -4.24 -5.39 -13.66
N ARG A 297 -5.11 -6.18 -13.04
CA ARG A 297 -5.15 -7.65 -13.21
C ARG A 297 -5.60 -8.07 -14.62
N ALA A 298 -6.31 -7.20 -15.33
CA ALA A 298 -6.73 -7.45 -16.71
C ALA A 298 -5.58 -7.25 -17.73
N GLY A 299 -4.46 -6.66 -17.31
CA GLY A 299 -3.27 -6.46 -18.13
C GLY A 299 -3.11 -5.03 -18.64
N ILE A 300 -2.36 -4.89 -19.74
CA ILE A 300 -2.08 -3.61 -20.39
C ILE A 300 -2.41 -3.68 -21.88
N PHE A 301 -2.78 -2.54 -22.44
CA PHE A 301 -2.71 -2.24 -23.86
C PHE A 301 -1.34 -1.58 -24.15
N MET A 302 -0.56 -2.21 -25.03
CA MET A 302 0.65 -1.63 -25.61
C MET A 302 0.29 -1.04 -26.96
N THR A 303 0.30 0.28 -27.08
CA THR A 303 -0.02 0.99 -28.32
C THR A 303 1.27 1.31 -29.04
N PHE A 304 1.36 0.87 -30.30
CA PHE A 304 2.46 1.13 -31.20
C PHE A 304 1.98 2.10 -32.28
N GLU A 305 2.64 3.25 -32.40
CA GLU A 305 2.43 4.21 -33.49
C GLU A 305 3.65 4.19 -34.41
N THR A 306 3.40 4.24 -35.72
CA THR A 306 4.45 4.16 -36.73
C THR A 306 4.95 5.55 -37.13
N ARG A 307 6.26 5.69 -37.39
CA ARG A 307 6.88 6.94 -37.85
C ARG A 307 7.98 6.69 -38.87
N GLY A 308 8.00 7.50 -39.93
CA GLY A 308 9.18 7.75 -40.78
C GLY A 308 9.63 6.62 -41.73
N LEU A 309 9.69 5.37 -41.28
CA LEU A 309 10.11 4.24 -42.11
C LEU A 309 8.90 3.62 -42.82
N PRO A 310 8.85 3.59 -44.16
CA PRO A 310 7.83 2.85 -44.90
C PRO A 310 8.10 1.35 -44.78
N PHE A 311 7.13 0.61 -44.24
CA PHE A 311 7.12 -0.84 -44.16
C PHE A 311 5.69 -1.36 -44.33
N LYS A 312 5.57 -2.59 -44.84
CA LYS A 312 4.27 -3.27 -45.04
C LYS A 312 3.68 -3.74 -43.73
N GLU A 313 4.48 -4.40 -42.90
CA GLU A 313 4.10 -4.86 -41.57
C GLU A 313 5.33 -4.99 -40.66
N ALA A 314 5.14 -4.91 -39.35
CA ALA A 314 6.17 -5.13 -38.34
C ALA A 314 5.74 -6.25 -37.40
N LEU A 315 6.52 -7.34 -37.34
CA LEU A 315 6.28 -8.41 -36.38
C LEU A 315 6.98 -8.07 -35.06
N VAL A 316 6.23 -8.06 -33.97
CA VAL A 316 6.71 -7.80 -32.62
C VAL A 316 6.68 -9.09 -31.81
N SER A 317 7.79 -9.44 -31.18
CA SER A 317 7.92 -10.59 -30.27
C SER A 317 8.61 -10.21 -28.96
N GLY A 318 8.58 -11.10 -27.96
CA GLY A 318 9.12 -10.83 -26.61
C GLY A 318 8.06 -10.65 -25.51
N ILE A 319 6.78 -10.85 -25.86
CA ILE A 319 5.61 -10.71 -24.98
C ILE A 319 4.79 -12.01 -24.91
N GLY A 320 5.47 -13.15 -25.04
CA GLY A 320 4.89 -14.50 -24.99
C GLY A 320 4.26 -15.00 -26.31
N ARG A 321 3.95 -14.09 -27.25
CA ARG A 321 3.53 -14.41 -28.62
C ARG A 321 4.08 -13.40 -29.61
N GLU A 322 4.16 -13.78 -30.88
CA GLU A 322 4.45 -12.87 -31.99
C GLU A 322 3.15 -12.24 -32.50
N VAL A 323 3.19 -10.93 -32.79
CA VAL A 323 2.04 -10.17 -33.27
C VAL A 323 2.46 -9.30 -34.46
N SER A 324 1.68 -9.32 -35.54
CA SER A 324 1.89 -8.43 -36.69
C SER A 324 1.19 -7.09 -36.49
N LEU A 325 1.93 -6.00 -36.70
CA LEU A 325 1.45 -4.62 -36.73
C LEU A 325 1.43 -4.12 -38.19
N GLY A 326 0.32 -3.54 -38.61
CA GLY A 326 0.22 -2.92 -39.93
C GLY A 326 1.00 -1.60 -40.03
N PRO A 327 0.95 -0.92 -41.19
CA PRO A 327 1.71 0.30 -41.45
C PRO A 327 1.26 1.49 -40.59
N ASN A 328 0.07 1.43 -39.98
CA ASN A 328 -0.46 2.44 -39.06
C ASN A 328 -0.21 2.09 -37.58
N GLY A 329 0.50 0.99 -37.31
CA GLY A 329 0.72 0.48 -35.97
C GLY A 329 -0.42 -0.40 -35.48
N GLY A 330 -0.61 -0.44 -34.16
CA GLY A 330 -1.64 -1.28 -33.55
C GLY A 330 -1.54 -1.37 -32.04
N ILE A 331 -2.52 -2.03 -31.45
CA ILE A 331 -2.62 -2.22 -30.00
C ILE A 331 -2.45 -3.70 -29.69
N ILE A 332 -1.54 -4.01 -28.77
CA ILE A 332 -1.32 -5.36 -28.28
C ILE A 332 -1.73 -5.46 -26.81
N THR A 333 -2.66 -6.36 -26.51
CA THR A 333 -2.99 -6.71 -25.12
C THR A 333 -1.95 -7.68 -24.57
N HIS A 334 -1.38 -7.35 -23.41
CA HIS A 334 -0.42 -8.18 -22.70
C HIS A 334 -0.76 -8.26 -21.22
N HIS A 335 -0.78 -9.48 -20.67
CA HIS A 335 -1.16 -9.71 -19.28
C HIS A 335 0.08 -9.71 -18.39
N ILE A 336 0.39 -8.55 -17.80
CA ILE A 336 1.43 -8.40 -16.77
C ILE A 336 0.90 -7.61 -15.59
N THR A 337 1.30 -7.98 -14.38
CA THR A 337 0.95 -7.28 -13.14
C THR A 337 2.21 -7.04 -12.33
N GLY A 338 2.29 -5.90 -11.63
CA GLY A 338 3.48 -5.49 -10.91
C GLY A 338 4.51 -4.82 -11.84
N THR A 339 5.79 -4.95 -11.50
CA THR A 339 6.91 -4.40 -12.28
C THR A 339 7.55 -5.52 -13.10
N SER A 340 7.79 -5.29 -14.38
CA SER A 340 8.45 -6.26 -15.26
C SER A 340 9.30 -5.56 -16.32
N ILE A 341 10.44 -6.17 -16.66
CA ILE A 341 11.29 -5.73 -17.77
C ILE A 341 10.96 -6.59 -18.98
N VAL A 342 10.60 -5.94 -20.08
CA VAL A 342 10.21 -6.58 -21.34
C VAL A 342 11.22 -6.20 -22.43
N ALA A 343 11.76 -7.21 -23.10
CA ALA A 343 12.62 -7.03 -24.27
C ALA A 343 11.83 -7.35 -25.54
N LEU A 344 11.57 -6.33 -26.36
CA LEU A 344 10.85 -6.44 -27.62
C LEU A 344 11.82 -6.64 -28.77
N ASN A 345 11.55 -7.64 -29.59
CA ASN A 345 12.22 -7.87 -30.87
C ASN A 345 11.28 -7.51 -32.01
N TYR A 346 11.86 -7.02 -33.10
CA TYR A 346 11.10 -6.53 -34.25
C TYR A 346 11.60 -7.17 -35.54
N ARG A 347 10.69 -7.56 -36.42
CA ARG A 347 10.97 -7.82 -37.83
C ARG A 347 10.16 -6.85 -38.68
N PHE A 348 10.82 -5.91 -39.33
CA PHE A 348 10.19 -4.99 -40.26
C PHE A 348 10.17 -5.60 -41.66
N ILE A 349 8.99 -5.82 -42.21
CA ILE A 349 8.80 -6.31 -43.58
C ILE A 349 8.60 -5.10 -44.49
N PHE A 350 9.51 -4.90 -45.43
CA PHE A 350 9.54 -3.73 -46.27
C PHE A 350 8.43 -3.73 -47.32
N ASP A 351 8.01 -2.55 -47.75
CA ASP A 351 7.11 -2.37 -48.89
C ASP A 351 7.92 -2.01 -50.16
N LYS A 352 7.21 -1.79 -51.28
CA LYS A 352 7.86 -1.49 -52.57
C LYS A 352 8.52 -0.12 -52.63
N SER A 353 8.23 0.76 -51.68
CA SER A 353 8.78 2.12 -51.58
C SER A 353 9.96 2.23 -50.60
N SER A 354 10.23 1.19 -49.82
CA SER A 354 11.37 1.13 -48.90
C SER A 354 12.71 1.19 -49.65
N GLN A 355 13.64 2.01 -49.15
CA GLN A 355 14.98 2.18 -49.70
C GLN A 355 16.04 1.99 -48.61
N ALA A 356 17.27 1.72 -49.02
CA ALA A 356 18.40 1.69 -48.10
C ALA A 356 18.67 3.11 -47.57
N GLY A 357 19.04 3.22 -46.30
CA GLY A 357 19.26 4.50 -45.64
C GLY A 357 19.19 4.41 -44.12
N THR A 358 19.43 5.54 -43.47
CA THR A 358 19.29 5.69 -42.03
C THR A 358 17.97 6.39 -41.72
N TYR A 359 17.16 5.77 -40.87
CA TYR A 359 15.84 6.24 -40.49
C TYR A 359 15.78 6.45 -38.98
N ALA A 360 14.95 7.39 -38.52
CA ALA A 360 14.61 7.46 -37.11
C ALA A 360 13.90 6.16 -36.66
N TRP A 361 13.98 5.84 -35.38
CA TRP A 361 13.31 4.66 -34.84
C TRP A 361 11.80 4.67 -35.16
N PRO A 362 11.27 3.63 -35.82
CA PRO A 362 10.00 3.76 -36.53
C PRO A 362 8.76 3.44 -35.69
N LEU A 363 8.92 3.07 -34.42
CA LEU A 363 7.80 2.68 -33.55
C LEU A 363 7.84 3.47 -32.23
N LEU A 364 6.82 4.28 -31.99
CA LEU A 364 6.56 4.89 -30.70
C LEU A 364 5.68 3.94 -29.88
N LEU A 365 6.18 3.51 -28.73
CA LEU A 365 5.49 2.62 -27.81
C LEU A 365 4.92 3.42 -26.63
N SER A 366 3.65 3.19 -26.32
CA SER A 366 3.01 3.67 -25.09
C SER A 366 2.21 2.54 -24.43
N VAL A 367 1.93 2.67 -23.13
CA VAL A 367 1.13 1.68 -22.39
C VAL A 367 -0.05 2.35 -21.71
N SER A 368 -1.19 1.68 -21.75
CA SER A 368 -2.37 2.02 -20.95
C SER A 368 -2.90 0.76 -20.27
N PRO A 369 -3.50 0.87 -19.08
CA PRO A 369 -4.01 -0.28 -18.36
C PRO A 369 -5.36 -0.73 -18.94
N VAL A 370 -5.65 -2.04 -18.89
CA VAL A 370 -6.98 -2.57 -19.19
C VAL A 370 -7.87 -2.35 -17.96
N GLU A 371 -9.05 -1.76 -18.11
CA GLU A 371 -9.97 -1.51 -16.98
C GLU A 371 -10.65 -2.75 -16.41
#